data_AF-A0AAU6ALI6-F1
#
_entry.id   AF-A0AAU6ALI6-F1
#
_cell.length_a   1.000
_cell.length_b   1.000
_cell.length_c   1.000
_cell.angle_alpha   90.00
_cell.angle_beta   90.00
_cell.angle_gamma   90.00
#
_symmetry.space_group_name_H-M   'P 1'
#
loop_
_entity.id
_entity.type
_entity.pdbx_description
1 polymer ?
#
loop_
_entity_poly.entity_id
_entity_poly.type
_entity_poly.pdbx_seq_one_letter_code
_entity_poly.pdbx_strand_id
1 'polypeptide(L)'
;MSRLRKLSTSAAMTGIAVGAIAVLTAGTAAAATTVYSAGTTPNPAITYTCTFPGIPAQPVAITAHLSAPDTVPSGTTITPTDVGGTATVSATVHALLTAVGLDGIRGSATVPVTATSGTLSQPAATGLDIPETIYPAGGPITVVISQVAASSIPNYTAGPAGSATLKLGTPISAALQFHKASDGSWSNWTMNCTLKAQSPAQNTSFSPNLTIS
;
A
#
# COMPACT_ATOMS: atom_id res chain seq x y z
N MET A 1 -34.95 -81.55 53.74
CA MET A 1 -35.55 -81.52 52.39
C MET A 1 -34.72 -80.55 51.54
N SER A 2 -33.80 -81.08 50.71
CA SER A 2 -33.76 -81.00 49.23
C SER A 2 -33.68 -79.57 48.66
N ARG A 3 -32.53 -79.07 48.18
CA ARG A 3 -31.76 -79.32 46.92
C ARG A 3 -32.34 -78.66 45.65
N LEU A 4 -31.50 -77.81 45.01
CA LEU A 4 -31.30 -77.54 43.56
C LEU A 4 -32.53 -77.03 42.74
N ARG A 5 -32.48 -76.27 41.62
CA ARG A 5 -31.45 -75.84 40.64
C ARG A 5 -32.05 -74.76 39.70
N LYS A 6 -31.23 -73.78 39.27
CA LYS A 6 -31.05 -73.12 37.93
C LYS A 6 -32.25 -72.77 37.00
N LEU A 7 -32.19 -71.56 36.40
CA LEU A 7 -32.11 -71.22 34.95
C LEU A 7 -32.35 -69.69 34.78
N SER A 8 -31.32 -68.84 34.66
CA SER A 8 -30.75 -68.25 33.41
C SER A 8 -31.75 -67.61 32.44
N THR A 9 -31.71 -66.28 32.27
CA THR A 9 -31.69 -65.65 30.93
C THR A 9 -31.16 -64.22 31.00
N SER A 10 -30.22 -63.93 30.11
CA SER A 10 -29.48 -62.69 29.91
C SER A 10 -30.31 -61.65 29.15
N ALA A 11 -30.08 -60.36 29.43
CA ALA A 11 -30.11 -59.30 28.41
C ALA A 11 -29.32 -58.09 28.93
N ALA A 12 -28.05 -58.03 28.52
CA ALA A 12 -27.25 -56.81 28.59
C ALA A 12 -27.80 -55.83 27.55
N MET A 13 -28.38 -54.70 27.99
CA MET A 13 -28.54 -53.54 27.12
C MET A 13 -27.26 -52.72 27.21
N THR A 14 -26.32 -53.02 26.32
CA THR A 14 -25.23 -52.12 25.94
C THR A 14 -25.85 -50.92 25.22
N GLY A 15 -26.10 -49.84 25.97
CA GLY A 15 -26.39 -48.54 25.38
C GLY A 15 -25.14 -48.03 24.68
N ILE A 16 -25.14 -48.05 23.35
CA ILE A 16 -24.16 -47.33 22.53
C ILE A 16 -24.45 -45.84 22.74
N ALA A 17 -23.68 -45.19 23.59
CA ALA A 17 -23.59 -43.74 23.61
C ALA A 17 -22.90 -43.30 22.31
N VAL A 18 -23.69 -42.94 21.30
CA VAL A 18 -23.21 -42.24 20.12
C VAL A 18 -22.77 -40.85 20.58
N GLY A 19 -21.51 -40.72 20.97
CA GLY A 19 -20.87 -39.43 21.17
C GLY A 19 -20.84 -38.70 19.84
N ALA A 20 -21.75 -37.74 19.66
CA ALA A 20 -21.69 -36.82 18.53
C ALA A 20 -20.40 -36.00 18.66
N ILE A 21 -19.37 -36.41 17.92
CA ILE A 21 -18.18 -35.60 17.69
C ILE A 21 -18.67 -34.41 16.87
N ALA A 22 -18.95 -33.30 17.53
CA ALA A 22 -19.11 -32.01 16.86
C ALA A 22 -17.76 -31.70 16.19
N VAL A 23 -17.67 -31.99 14.90
CA VAL A 23 -16.57 -31.53 14.07
C VAL A 23 -16.74 -30.01 13.99
N LEU A 24 -16.08 -29.28 14.89
CA LEU A 24 -15.90 -27.85 14.72
C LEU A 24 -15.05 -27.69 13.47
N THR A 25 -15.69 -27.48 12.33
CA THR A 25 -15.03 -26.93 11.15
C THR A 25 -14.54 -25.55 11.56
N ALA A 26 -13.28 -25.47 11.98
CA ALA A 26 -12.55 -24.22 12.11
C ALA A 26 -12.52 -23.61 10.71
N GLY A 27 -13.51 -22.76 10.42
CA GLY A 27 -13.48 -21.92 9.23
C GLY A 27 -12.22 -21.10 9.32
N THR A 28 -11.34 -21.22 8.34
CA THR A 28 -10.21 -20.32 8.17
C THR A 28 -10.76 -18.93 7.99
N ALA A 29 -10.77 -18.14 9.06
CA ALA A 29 -11.10 -16.72 8.98
C ALA A 29 -10.05 -16.07 8.08
N ALA A 30 -10.46 -15.70 6.86
CA ALA A 30 -9.65 -14.85 6.02
C ALA A 30 -9.48 -13.51 6.76
N ALA A 31 -8.25 -13.07 7.00
CA ALA A 31 -7.99 -11.76 7.57
C ALA A 31 -8.65 -10.69 6.69
N ALA A 32 -9.36 -9.76 7.31
CA ALA A 32 -10.03 -8.70 6.56
C ALA A 32 -8.95 -7.83 5.88
N THR A 33 -9.11 -7.58 4.59
CA THR A 33 -8.22 -6.66 3.88
C THR A 33 -8.64 -5.23 4.18
N THR A 34 -7.69 -4.40 4.60
CA THR A 34 -7.87 -2.98 4.88
C THR A 34 -7.04 -2.16 3.90
N VAL A 35 -7.62 -1.05 3.46
CA VAL A 35 -6.91 -0.03 2.67
C VAL A 35 -6.29 0.97 3.63
N TYR A 36 -4.97 1.08 3.56
CA TYR A 36 -4.16 2.04 4.28
C TYR A 36 -3.86 3.20 3.35
N SER A 37 -4.10 4.44 3.80
CA SER A 37 -3.89 5.63 2.95
C SER A 37 -3.09 6.73 3.65
N ALA A 38 -2.25 7.43 2.88
CA ALA A 38 -1.50 8.60 3.31
C ALA A 38 -1.81 9.80 2.40
N GLY A 39 -1.87 11.01 2.97
CA GLY A 39 -2.23 12.21 2.22
C GLY A 39 -3.70 12.27 1.78
N THR A 40 -4.57 11.47 2.38
CA THR A 40 -6.02 11.47 2.13
C THR A 40 -6.77 11.69 3.44
N THR A 41 -8.03 12.12 3.33
CA THR A 41 -8.93 12.40 4.47
C THR A 41 -8.80 11.34 5.56
N PRO A 42 -8.57 11.72 6.83
CA PRO A 42 -8.65 13.07 7.40
C PRO A 42 -7.39 13.93 7.22
N ASN A 43 -6.31 13.41 6.64
CA ASN A 43 -5.07 14.16 6.43
C ASN A 43 -5.07 14.84 5.04
N PRO A 44 -4.60 16.09 4.92
CA PRO A 44 -4.42 16.72 3.61
C PRO A 44 -3.32 16.00 2.81
N ALA A 45 -3.35 16.17 1.47
CA ALA A 45 -2.31 15.67 0.58
C ALA A 45 -0.91 16.15 1.00
N ILE A 46 0.08 15.27 0.85
CA ILE A 46 1.44 15.51 1.32
C ILE A 46 2.20 16.24 0.21
N THR A 47 2.70 17.43 0.51
CA THR A 47 3.43 18.23 -0.48
C THR A 47 4.91 17.86 -0.49
N TYR A 48 5.41 17.47 -1.66
CA TYR A 48 6.83 17.33 -1.94
C TYR A 48 7.30 18.44 -2.88
N THR A 49 8.57 18.82 -2.79
CA THR A 49 9.22 19.73 -3.73
C THR A 49 10.00 18.89 -4.74
N CYS A 50 9.57 18.89 -6.01
CA CYS A 50 10.09 18.03 -7.06
C CYS A 50 10.87 18.79 -8.13
N THR A 51 11.93 18.18 -8.65
CA THR A 51 12.74 18.74 -9.75
C THR A 51 12.14 18.45 -11.12
N PHE A 52 12.02 19.47 -11.95
CA PHE A 52 11.50 19.38 -13.31
C PHE A 52 12.56 19.83 -14.33
N PRO A 53 12.49 19.33 -15.58
CA PRO A 53 13.35 19.81 -16.65
C PRO A 53 13.03 21.28 -16.98
N GLY A 54 14.07 22.11 -17.08
CA GLY A 54 13.94 23.50 -17.57
C GLY A 54 13.26 24.50 -16.63
N ILE A 55 12.74 24.08 -15.46
CA ILE A 55 12.11 24.97 -14.48
C ILE A 55 12.62 24.70 -13.06
N PRO A 56 12.60 25.69 -12.14
CA PRO A 56 12.96 25.48 -10.74
C PRO A 56 12.07 24.43 -10.07
N ALA A 57 12.56 23.81 -8.99
CA ALA A 57 11.79 22.80 -8.27
C ALA A 57 10.43 23.33 -7.80
N GLN A 58 9.37 22.54 -8.02
CA GLN A 58 7.98 22.94 -7.79
C GLN A 58 7.28 22.03 -6.78
N PRO A 59 6.27 22.55 -6.05
CA PRO A 59 5.47 21.72 -5.16
C PRO A 59 4.56 20.76 -5.95
N VAL A 60 4.49 19.51 -5.48
CA VAL A 60 3.63 18.44 -5.98
C VAL A 60 2.90 17.84 -4.80
N ALA A 61 1.58 17.75 -4.89
CA ALA A 61 0.74 17.11 -3.88
C ALA A 61 0.66 15.60 -4.15
N ILE A 62 1.06 14.80 -3.17
CA ILE A 62 1.13 13.34 -3.26
C ILE A 62 0.10 12.72 -2.32
N THR A 63 -0.60 11.71 -2.83
CA THR A 63 -1.37 10.74 -2.03
C THR A 63 -0.83 9.35 -2.27
N ALA A 64 -0.97 8.45 -1.31
CA ALA A 64 -0.60 7.05 -1.46
C ALA A 64 -1.61 6.13 -0.78
N HIS A 65 -1.72 4.91 -1.28
CA HIS A 65 -2.52 3.84 -0.69
C HIS A 65 -1.84 2.48 -0.87
N LEU A 66 -2.24 1.53 -0.03
CA LEU A 66 -1.92 0.11 -0.13
C LEU A 66 -3.00 -0.72 0.55
N SER A 67 -3.16 -1.96 0.13
CA SER A 67 -4.05 -2.95 0.72
C SER A 67 -3.26 -4.03 1.45
N ALA A 68 -3.60 -4.29 2.71
CA ALA A 68 -2.98 -5.31 3.55
C ALA A 68 -3.98 -5.83 4.58
N PRO A 69 -3.72 -6.98 5.25
CA PRO A 69 -4.52 -7.41 6.39
C PRO A 69 -4.66 -6.31 7.46
N ASP A 70 -5.82 -6.27 8.11
CA ASP A 70 -6.11 -5.37 9.24
C ASP A 70 -5.31 -5.71 10.50
N THR A 71 -5.08 -7.01 10.72
CA THR A 71 -4.29 -7.57 11.81
C THR A 71 -3.29 -8.58 11.28
N VAL A 72 -2.04 -8.50 11.75
CA VAL A 72 -0.96 -9.43 11.36
C VAL A 72 -0.34 -10.03 12.62
N PRO A 73 -0.24 -11.36 12.74
CA PRO A 73 0.42 -11.96 13.89
C PRO A 73 1.91 -11.61 13.95
N SER A 74 2.42 -11.38 15.16
CA SER A 74 3.84 -11.12 15.40
C SER A 74 4.74 -12.13 14.68
N GLY A 75 5.77 -11.64 13.98
CA GLY A 75 6.71 -12.45 13.20
C GLY A 75 6.20 -12.92 11.84
N THR A 76 4.94 -12.64 11.48
CA THR A 76 4.40 -12.99 10.16
C THR A 76 4.85 -11.99 9.10
N THR A 77 5.18 -12.49 7.91
CA THR A 77 5.50 -11.67 6.75
C THR A 77 4.31 -11.58 5.81
N ILE A 78 3.99 -10.38 5.38
CA ILE A 78 2.96 -10.08 4.39
C ILE A 78 3.54 -9.25 3.24
N THR A 79 2.91 -9.33 2.07
CA THR A 79 3.20 -8.44 0.93
C THR A 79 1.98 -7.58 0.69
N PRO A 80 2.05 -6.25 0.88
CA PRO A 80 0.97 -5.36 0.50
C PRO A 80 0.65 -5.48 -0.99
N THR A 81 -0.62 -5.26 -1.32
CA THR A 81 -1.15 -5.25 -2.68
C THR A 81 -1.82 -3.91 -2.96
N ASP A 82 -2.23 -3.68 -4.21
CA ASP A 82 -2.90 -2.43 -4.61
C ASP A 82 -2.11 -1.19 -4.16
N VAL A 83 -0.77 -1.23 -4.33
CA VAL A 83 0.10 -0.14 -3.94
C VAL A 83 0.05 0.95 -5.00
N GLY A 84 -0.35 2.15 -4.62
CA GLY A 84 -0.52 3.21 -5.60
C GLY A 84 -0.68 4.58 -4.96
N GLY A 85 -1.06 5.55 -5.77
CA GLY A 85 -1.21 6.92 -5.33
C GLY A 85 -1.49 7.88 -6.48
N THR A 86 -1.46 9.17 -6.16
CA THR A 86 -1.53 10.22 -7.18
C THR A 86 -0.47 11.28 -6.93
N ALA A 87 0.02 11.87 -8.01
CA ALA A 87 0.85 13.05 -7.98
C ALA A 87 0.13 14.18 -8.72
N THR A 88 -0.20 15.25 -8.00
CA THR A 88 -0.91 16.41 -8.54
C THR A 88 0.01 17.61 -8.59
N VAL A 89 0.21 18.17 -9.77
CA VAL A 89 0.88 19.46 -9.96
C VAL A 89 -0.17 20.55 -10.19
N SER A 90 0.05 21.71 -9.59
CA SER A 90 -0.88 22.84 -9.71
C SER A 90 -0.95 23.38 -11.14
N ALA A 91 -2.02 24.13 -11.45
CA ALA A 91 -2.16 24.80 -12.74
C ALA A 91 -0.98 25.74 -13.07
N THR A 92 -0.39 26.38 -12.05
CA THR A 92 0.79 27.23 -12.23
C THR A 92 2.00 26.43 -12.69
N VAL A 93 2.23 25.24 -12.10
CA VAL A 93 3.34 24.36 -12.49
C VAL A 93 3.11 23.80 -13.89
N HIS A 94 1.88 23.41 -14.20
CA HIS A 94 1.51 23.00 -15.55
C HIS A 94 1.82 24.10 -16.57
N ALA A 95 1.41 25.35 -16.32
CA ALA A 95 1.71 26.47 -17.21
C ALA A 95 3.23 26.67 -17.41
N LEU A 96 4.05 26.48 -16.37
CA LEU A 96 5.51 26.52 -16.49
C LEU A 96 6.06 25.38 -17.36
N LEU A 97 5.54 24.16 -17.21
CA LEU A 97 5.92 23.00 -18.03
C LEU A 97 5.54 23.21 -19.50
N THR A 98 4.33 23.70 -19.76
CA THR A 98 3.88 24.06 -21.11
C THR A 98 4.75 25.16 -21.71
N ALA A 99 5.16 26.17 -20.93
CA ALA A 99 6.03 27.25 -21.39
C ALA A 99 7.43 26.75 -21.83
N VAL A 100 7.91 25.65 -21.26
CA VAL A 100 9.14 24.98 -21.71
C VAL A 100 8.89 23.89 -22.77
N GLY A 101 7.68 23.84 -23.32
CA GLY A 101 7.31 22.96 -24.43
C GLY A 101 6.94 21.53 -24.05
N LEU A 102 6.66 21.26 -22.77
CA LEU A 102 6.29 19.94 -22.27
C LEU A 102 4.79 19.82 -22.04
N ASP A 103 4.20 18.75 -22.57
CA ASP A 103 2.75 18.51 -22.59
C ASP A 103 2.38 17.07 -22.24
N GLY A 104 3.33 16.22 -21.85
CA GLY A 104 3.01 14.84 -21.45
C GLY A 104 4.07 14.20 -20.56
N ILE A 105 3.68 13.12 -19.89
CA ILE A 105 4.55 12.33 -19.00
C ILE A 105 4.27 10.85 -19.15
N ARG A 106 5.29 10.04 -18.86
CA ARG A 106 5.18 8.60 -18.55
C ARG A 106 6.39 8.15 -17.74
N GLY A 107 6.38 6.94 -17.20
CA GLY A 107 7.57 6.32 -16.63
C GLY A 107 7.28 5.46 -15.42
N SER A 108 8.15 5.53 -14.42
CA SER A 108 7.97 4.79 -13.17
C SER A 108 8.44 5.54 -11.94
N ALA A 109 7.85 5.23 -10.79
CA ALA A 109 8.18 5.82 -9.50
C ALA A 109 8.84 4.82 -8.54
N THR A 110 9.66 5.38 -7.65
CA THR A 110 10.24 4.76 -6.47
C THR A 110 9.83 5.57 -5.25
N VAL A 111 9.12 4.92 -4.33
CA VAL A 111 8.50 5.54 -3.16
C VAL A 111 9.08 4.90 -1.90
N PRO A 112 9.94 5.62 -1.16
CA PRO A 112 10.45 5.13 0.11
C PRO A 112 9.34 4.98 1.13
N VAL A 113 9.43 3.93 1.94
CA VAL A 113 8.50 3.63 3.02
C VAL A 113 9.26 3.21 4.25
N THR A 114 8.71 3.55 5.42
CA THR A 114 9.26 3.14 6.72
C THR A 114 8.14 2.60 7.60
N ALA A 115 8.51 1.77 8.57
CA ALA A 115 7.60 1.25 9.58
C ALA A 115 8.12 1.60 10.97
N THR A 116 7.23 1.96 11.90
CA THR A 116 7.63 2.24 13.30
C THR A 116 7.91 0.97 14.11
N SER A 117 7.37 -0.18 13.69
CA SER A 117 7.59 -1.50 14.29
C SER A 117 7.60 -2.55 13.17
N GLY A 118 8.36 -3.64 13.35
CA GLY A 118 8.63 -4.64 12.33
C GLY A 118 9.73 -4.21 11.35
N THR A 119 9.87 -4.95 10.25
CA THR A 119 10.90 -4.70 9.23
C THR A 119 10.30 -4.75 7.83
N LEU A 120 10.95 -4.04 6.91
CA LEU A 120 10.64 -4.09 5.48
C LEU A 120 11.78 -4.82 4.77
N SER A 121 11.44 -5.68 3.80
CA SER A 121 12.45 -6.41 3.02
C SER A 121 13.34 -5.49 2.18
N GLN A 122 12.85 -4.30 1.87
CA GLN A 122 13.57 -3.25 1.16
C GLN A 122 12.99 -1.87 1.55
N PRO A 123 13.74 -0.77 1.38
CA PRO A 123 13.34 0.53 1.91
C PRO A 123 12.30 1.28 1.05
N ALA A 124 11.91 0.76 -0.11
CA ALA A 124 11.04 1.44 -1.05
C ALA A 124 10.22 0.49 -1.93
N ALA A 125 9.01 0.92 -2.30
CA ALA A 125 8.30 0.35 -3.45
C ALA A 125 8.89 0.93 -4.74
N THR A 126 9.29 0.09 -5.69
CA THR A 126 9.96 0.51 -6.92
C THR A 126 9.24 -0.02 -8.15
N GLY A 127 9.44 0.66 -9.29
CA GLY A 127 8.82 0.26 -10.55
C GLY A 127 7.29 0.40 -10.54
N LEU A 128 6.76 1.34 -9.76
CA LEU A 128 5.33 1.69 -9.83
C LEU A 128 5.09 2.43 -11.15
N ASP A 129 4.08 2.02 -11.90
CA ASP A 129 3.81 2.53 -13.23
C ASP A 129 3.23 3.94 -13.18
N ILE A 130 3.69 4.78 -14.11
CA ILE A 130 3.11 6.07 -14.45
C ILE A 130 2.70 5.98 -15.92
N PRO A 131 1.40 5.86 -16.21
CA PRO A 131 0.93 5.65 -17.57
C PRO A 131 1.21 6.88 -18.43
N GLU A 132 1.30 6.62 -19.73
CA GLU A 132 1.41 7.70 -20.70
C GLU A 132 0.19 8.61 -20.66
N THR A 133 0.45 9.88 -20.37
CA THR A 133 -0.58 10.90 -20.28
C THR A 133 -0.10 12.13 -21.04
N ILE A 134 -0.82 12.50 -22.08
CA ILE A 134 -0.70 13.81 -22.74
C ILE A 134 -1.75 14.73 -22.14
N TYR A 135 -1.32 15.89 -21.66
CA TYR A 135 -2.16 16.84 -20.94
C TYR A 135 -2.74 17.87 -21.91
N PRO A 136 -4.06 18.13 -21.87
CA PRO A 136 -4.62 19.29 -22.55
C PRO A 136 -4.09 20.56 -21.89
N ALA A 137 -4.00 21.67 -22.62
CA ALA A 137 -3.54 22.93 -22.04
C ALA A 137 -4.45 23.42 -20.90
N GLY A 138 -3.85 23.85 -19.80
CA GLY A 138 -4.52 24.49 -18.66
C GLY A 138 -4.92 23.54 -17.54
N GLY A 139 -5.28 24.12 -16.38
CA GLY A 139 -5.69 23.38 -15.18
C GLY A 139 -4.54 22.62 -14.50
N PRO A 140 -4.80 22.00 -13.33
CA PRO A 140 -3.84 21.12 -12.68
C PRO A 140 -3.71 19.80 -13.44
N ILE A 141 -2.54 19.18 -13.34
CA ILE A 141 -2.29 17.83 -13.87
C ILE A 141 -2.31 16.86 -12.68
N THR A 142 -3.06 15.77 -12.81
CA THR A 142 -3.03 14.66 -11.85
C THR A 142 -2.56 13.40 -12.56
N VAL A 143 -1.54 12.77 -12.01
CA VAL A 143 -0.95 11.53 -12.53
C VAL A 143 -1.26 10.41 -11.56
N VAL A 144 -1.80 9.30 -12.08
CA VAL A 144 -2.03 8.09 -11.30
C VAL A 144 -0.72 7.28 -11.26
N ILE A 145 -0.38 6.78 -10.08
CA ILE A 145 0.75 5.89 -9.87
C ILE A 145 0.19 4.56 -9.40
N SER A 146 0.51 3.46 -10.08
CA SER A 146 -0.10 2.16 -9.80
C SER A 146 0.91 1.02 -9.77
N GLN A 147 0.67 0.05 -8.89
CA GLN A 147 1.35 -1.23 -8.92
C GLN A 147 1.02 -1.98 -10.20
N VAL A 148 2.05 -2.50 -10.85
CA VAL A 148 1.96 -3.41 -12.00
C VAL A 148 2.75 -4.69 -11.70
N ALA A 149 2.66 -5.69 -12.58
CA ALA A 149 3.35 -6.97 -12.39
C ALA A 149 4.89 -6.84 -12.27
N ALA A 150 5.47 -5.80 -12.88
CA ALA A 150 6.91 -5.51 -12.80
C ALA A 150 7.31 -4.70 -11.56
N SER A 151 6.36 -4.21 -10.76
CA SER A 151 6.65 -3.45 -9.55
C SER A 151 7.23 -4.35 -8.46
N SER A 152 8.17 -3.83 -7.69
CA SER A 152 8.73 -4.48 -6.51
C SER A 152 8.20 -3.81 -5.25
N ILE A 153 7.35 -4.52 -4.52
CA ILE A 153 6.74 -4.04 -3.27
C ILE A 153 7.49 -4.65 -2.07
N PRO A 154 7.88 -3.85 -1.07
CA PRO A 154 8.49 -4.37 0.15
C PRO A 154 7.55 -5.33 0.87
N ASN A 155 8.07 -6.50 1.24
CA ASN A 155 7.41 -7.34 2.22
C ASN A 155 7.54 -6.69 3.59
N TYR A 156 6.49 -6.77 4.39
CA TYR A 156 6.48 -6.32 5.77
C TYR A 156 6.47 -7.53 6.70
N THR A 157 7.46 -7.62 7.60
CA THR A 157 7.51 -8.61 8.67
C THR A 157 7.10 -7.94 9.98
N ALA A 158 6.01 -8.41 10.58
CA ALA A 158 5.46 -7.85 11.79
C ALA A 158 6.40 -8.00 12.98
N GLY A 159 6.57 -6.92 13.74
CA GLY A 159 7.32 -6.89 15.00
C GLY A 159 6.55 -7.52 16.17
N PRO A 160 6.88 -7.18 17.41
CA PRO A 160 6.11 -7.58 18.59
C PRO A 160 4.67 -7.08 18.56
N ALA A 161 3.78 -7.75 19.29
CA ALA A 161 2.37 -7.37 19.44
C ALA A 161 2.20 -5.88 19.85
N GLY A 162 1.20 -5.21 19.27
CA GLY A 162 0.98 -3.77 19.40
C GLY A 162 0.44 -3.15 18.12
N SER A 163 0.97 -1.97 17.74
CA SER A 163 0.64 -1.33 16.46
C SER A 163 1.89 -0.92 15.69
N ALA A 164 1.83 -1.01 14.37
CA ALA A 164 2.81 -0.42 13.47
C ALA A 164 2.18 0.70 12.64
N THR A 165 2.93 1.77 12.44
CA THR A 165 2.58 2.86 11.54
C THR A 165 3.52 2.81 10.35
N LEU A 166 2.96 2.63 9.16
CA LEU A 166 3.70 2.82 7.91
C LEU A 166 3.75 4.32 7.58
N LYS A 167 4.87 4.79 7.04
CA LYS A 167 5.05 6.21 6.65
C LYS A 167 5.70 6.33 5.30
N LEU A 168 5.24 7.29 4.49
CA LEU A 168 5.96 7.73 3.31
C LEU A 168 7.28 8.40 3.72
N GLY A 169 8.34 8.01 3.03
CA GLY A 169 9.68 8.55 3.22
C GLY A 169 10.06 9.61 2.20
N THR A 170 11.35 9.92 2.17
CA THR A 170 11.98 10.90 1.28
C THR A 170 13.42 10.45 0.98
N PRO A 171 13.97 10.72 -0.21
CA PRO A 171 13.33 11.33 -1.38
C PRO A 171 12.46 10.33 -2.16
N ILE A 172 11.30 10.79 -2.65
CA ILE A 172 10.60 10.06 -3.71
C ILE A 172 11.35 10.35 -5.01
N SER A 173 11.60 9.32 -5.82
CA SER A 173 12.22 9.49 -7.13
C SER A 173 11.35 8.89 -8.23
N ALA A 174 11.44 9.45 -9.44
CA ALA A 174 10.76 8.91 -10.60
C ALA A 174 11.66 8.95 -11.82
N ALA A 175 11.76 7.83 -12.52
CA ALA A 175 12.39 7.72 -13.82
C ALA A 175 11.32 7.99 -14.88
N LEU A 176 11.31 9.20 -15.40
CA LEU A 176 10.25 9.74 -16.24
C LEU A 176 10.73 9.97 -17.66
N GLN A 177 9.76 10.08 -18.55
CA GLN A 177 9.92 10.65 -19.87
C GLN A 177 8.90 11.77 -20.02
N PHE A 178 9.36 12.95 -20.44
CA PHE A 178 8.48 14.06 -20.78
C PHE A 178 8.31 14.15 -22.29
N HIS A 179 7.06 14.33 -22.72
CA HIS A 179 6.72 14.56 -24.12
C HIS A 179 6.94 16.02 -24.47
N LYS A 180 7.49 16.28 -25.67
CA LYS A 180 7.64 17.62 -26.23
C LYS A 180 6.53 17.89 -27.24
N ALA A 181 5.79 18.97 -27.00
CA ALA A 181 4.71 19.39 -27.89
C ALA A 181 5.19 19.77 -29.30
N SER A 182 6.44 20.23 -29.43
CA SER A 182 6.98 20.75 -30.69
C SER A 182 7.24 19.69 -31.76
N ASP A 183 7.66 18.49 -31.36
CA ASP A 183 8.13 17.45 -32.28
C ASP A 183 7.61 16.03 -31.93
N GLY A 184 6.81 15.91 -30.87
CA GLY A 184 6.28 14.63 -30.41
C GLY A 184 7.31 13.70 -29.75
N SER A 185 8.52 14.19 -29.48
CA SER A 185 9.60 13.38 -28.92
C SER A 185 9.49 13.21 -27.40
N TRP A 186 10.04 12.10 -26.90
CA TRP A 186 10.12 11.82 -25.47
C TRP A 186 11.55 12.03 -24.97
N SER A 187 11.70 12.78 -23.88
CA SER A 187 13.00 13.05 -23.24
C SER A 187 13.05 12.46 -21.84
N ASN A 188 14.09 11.67 -21.56
CA ASN A 188 14.31 11.07 -20.25
C ASN A 188 14.61 12.13 -19.19
N TRP A 189 14.06 11.95 -17.99
CA TRP A 189 14.32 12.79 -16.83
C TRP A 189 14.22 12.00 -15.53
N THR A 190 15.16 12.24 -14.62
CA THR A 190 15.05 11.73 -13.24
C THR A 190 14.52 12.83 -12.34
N MET A 191 13.27 12.69 -11.92
CA MET A 191 12.65 13.60 -10.96
C MET A 191 13.01 13.15 -9.55
N ASN A 192 13.49 14.09 -8.73
CA ASN A 192 13.72 13.89 -7.30
C ASN A 192 12.80 14.82 -6.52
N CYS A 193 12.09 14.26 -5.55
CA CYS A 193 11.10 14.93 -4.74
C CYS A 193 11.48 14.83 -3.26
N THR A 194 11.70 15.97 -2.62
CA THR A 194 11.97 16.06 -1.17
C THR A 194 10.73 16.50 -0.43
N LEU A 195 10.50 15.97 0.78
CA LEU A 195 9.35 16.40 1.59
C LEU A 195 9.43 17.91 1.85
N LYS A 196 8.37 18.65 1.52
CA LYS A 196 8.33 20.10 1.77
C LYS A 196 8.26 20.34 3.27
N ALA A 197 9.27 20.99 3.82
CA ALA A 197 9.25 21.42 5.21
C ALA A 197 8.18 22.48 5.43
N GLN A 198 7.37 22.32 6.46
CA GLN A 198 6.37 23.29 6.90
C GLN A 198 6.11 23.15 8.41
N SER A 199 5.48 24.17 9.00
CA SER A 199 5.09 24.18 10.41
C SER A 199 3.57 24.43 10.51
N PRO A 200 2.78 23.51 11.12
CA PRO A 200 3.20 22.22 11.67
C PRO A 200 3.67 21.24 10.58
N ALA A 201 4.47 20.24 10.98
CA ALA A 201 4.98 19.22 10.07
C ALA A 201 3.84 18.43 9.41
N GLN A 202 4.06 18.00 8.16
CA GLN A 202 3.09 17.19 7.42
C GLN A 202 3.00 15.79 8.03
N ASN A 203 1.78 15.24 8.10
CA ASN A 203 1.60 13.85 8.47
C ASN A 203 1.84 12.95 7.24
N THR A 204 2.95 12.21 7.22
CA THR A 204 3.28 11.25 6.16
C THR A 204 2.84 9.83 6.47
N SER A 205 2.12 9.63 7.58
CA SER A 205 1.70 8.31 8.04
C SER A 205 0.51 7.80 7.25
N PHE A 206 0.53 6.51 6.95
CA PHE A 206 -0.64 5.80 6.50
C PHE A 206 -1.62 5.64 7.67
N SER A 207 -2.92 5.69 7.36
CA SER A 207 -4.03 5.46 8.28
C SER A 207 -4.96 4.40 7.69
N PRO A 208 -5.52 3.49 8.51
CA PRO A 208 -5.28 3.33 9.96
C PRO A 208 -3.87 2.82 10.30
N ASN A 209 -3.54 2.68 11.58
CA ASN A 209 -2.34 1.92 11.98
C ASN A 209 -2.58 0.42 11.77
N LEU A 210 -1.53 -0.33 11.44
CA LEU A 210 -1.56 -1.78 11.35
C LEU A 210 -1.57 -2.39 12.76
N THR A 211 -2.50 -3.29 13.04
CA THR A 211 -2.54 -4.03 14.31
C THR A 211 -1.63 -5.25 14.23
N ILE A 212 -0.81 -5.46 15.27
CA ILE A 212 0.02 -6.66 15.43
C ILE A 212 -0.49 -7.44 16.64
N SER A 213 -0.88 -8.70 16.42
CA SER A 213 -1.39 -9.61 17.46
C SER A 213 -0.34 -10.58 17.99
#